data_AF-A0A8F9TXY0-F1
#
_entry.id   AF-A0A8F9TXY0-F1
#
_cell.length_a   1.000
_cell.length_b   1.000
_cell.length_c   1.000
_cell.angle_alpha   90.00
_cell.angle_beta   90.00
_cell.angle_gamma   90.00
#
_symmetry.space_group_name_H-M   'P 1'
#
loop_
_entity.id
_entity.type
_entity.pdbx_description
1 polymer ?
#
loop_
_entity_poly.entity_id
_entity_poly.type
_entity_poly.pdbx_seq_one_letter_code
_entity_poly.pdbx_strand_id
1 'polypeptide(L)'
;MTSLAETGQVTPETLFYDAGSEQWSAIKSNAELQTLLFPEKTKLKLRPQESFSALNTAPAAAAPITVDDMLAAAEGRTAETKDKSDPEIAMARAAKIGMWSAIVILLVSAAGEVLPAVDVIMAFTPAKLLAQPLVLLGLLDALLALLLMLGMVTLYPVVRFRAALGLGFIGFLFWAHGQSLPILLVAAASTGLFCCTLFVSVTAVIVVGLVGLAGAGALTYLLLTT
;
A
#
# COMPACT_ATOMS: atom_id res chain seq x y z
N MET A 1 38.82 -28.34 -37.80
CA MET A 1 39.62 -29.12 -38.77
C MET A 1 39.07 -30.53 -38.74
N THR A 2 38.37 -30.95 -39.80
CA THR A 2 37.84 -32.31 -39.97
C THR A 2 38.92 -33.21 -40.55
N SER A 3 39.04 -34.44 -40.06
CA SER A 3 40.06 -35.37 -40.56
C SER A 3 39.64 -35.99 -41.89
N LEU A 4 40.59 -36.40 -42.74
CA LEU A 4 40.31 -37.04 -44.03
C LEU A 4 39.56 -38.38 -43.90
N ALA A 5 39.71 -39.03 -42.73
CA ALA A 5 38.96 -40.23 -42.36
C ALA A 5 37.48 -39.91 -42.07
N GLU A 6 37.18 -38.76 -41.47
CA GLU A 6 35.80 -38.31 -41.18
C GLU A 6 35.04 -37.87 -42.44
N THR A 7 35.75 -37.33 -43.44
CA THR A 7 35.17 -36.96 -44.75
C THR A 7 35.02 -38.14 -45.71
N GLY A 8 35.36 -39.36 -45.28
CA GLY A 8 35.18 -40.59 -46.07
C GLY A 8 36.16 -40.76 -47.24
N GLN A 9 37.21 -39.93 -47.31
CA GLN A 9 38.24 -40.02 -48.36
C GLN A 9 39.29 -41.10 -48.05
N VAL A 10 39.48 -41.41 -46.76
CA VAL A 10 40.33 -42.52 -46.31
C VAL A 10 39.43 -43.59 -45.68
N THR A 11 39.60 -44.83 -46.13
CA THR A 11 38.84 -45.99 -45.64
C THR A 11 39.79 -47.01 -45.00
N PRO A 12 39.30 -47.97 -44.20
CA PRO A 12 40.15 -49.01 -43.59
C PRO A 12 40.94 -49.84 -44.60
N GLU A 13 40.48 -49.91 -45.85
CA GLU A 13 41.12 -50.63 -46.95
C GLU A 13 42.13 -49.77 -47.74
N THR A 14 42.27 -48.48 -47.40
CA THR A 14 43.28 -47.62 -48.02
C THR A 14 44.68 -48.11 -47.65
N LEU A 15 45.57 -48.14 -48.64
CA LEU A 15 46.93 -48.65 -48.47
C LEU A 15 47.83 -47.56 -47.89
N PHE A 16 48.68 -47.93 -46.93
CA PHE A 16 49.78 -47.12 -46.44
C PHE A 16 51.10 -47.87 -46.66
N TYR A 17 52.18 -47.12 -46.81
CA TYR A 17 53.51 -47.70 -46.97
C TYR A 17 54.07 -48.05 -45.59
N ASP A 18 54.34 -49.33 -45.35
CA ASP A 18 55.02 -49.77 -44.13
C ASP A 18 56.53 -49.79 -44.36
N ALA A 19 57.24 -48.92 -43.65
CA ALA A 19 58.70 -48.80 -43.75
C ALA A 19 59.46 -50.00 -43.17
N GLY A 20 58.82 -50.81 -42.30
CA GLY A 20 59.46 -52.00 -41.71
C GLY A 20 59.49 -53.21 -42.66
N SER A 21 58.50 -53.33 -43.55
CA SER A 21 58.40 -54.43 -44.52
C SER A 21 58.58 -54.00 -45.97
N GLU A 22 58.80 -52.70 -46.22
CA GLU A 22 58.91 -52.07 -47.55
C GLU A 22 57.76 -52.45 -48.52
N GLN A 23 56.55 -52.61 -47.98
CA GLN A 23 55.37 -53.02 -48.74
C GLN A 23 54.17 -52.14 -48.43
N TRP A 24 53.27 -52.02 -49.41
CA TRP A 24 51.98 -51.37 -49.24
C TRP A 24 51.03 -52.32 -48.54
N SER A 25 50.64 -51.98 -47.31
CA SER A 25 49.68 -52.75 -46.51
C SER A 25 48.42 -51.92 -46.23
N ALA A 26 47.29 -52.60 -46.03
CA ALA A 26 46.03 -51.91 -45.74
C ALA A 26 46.04 -51.34 -44.33
N ILE A 27 45.43 -50.16 -44.10
CA ILE A 27 45.37 -49.55 -42.77
C ILE A 27 44.77 -50.50 -41.72
N LYS A 28 43.79 -51.32 -42.11
CA LYS A 28 43.19 -52.35 -41.25
C LYS A 28 44.18 -53.42 -40.74
N SER A 29 45.27 -53.70 -41.45
CA SER A 29 46.25 -54.69 -40.98
C SER A 29 47.17 -54.16 -39.88
N ASN A 30 47.17 -52.85 -39.60
CA ASN A 30 47.89 -52.25 -38.49
C ASN A 30 46.92 -51.70 -37.44
N ALA A 31 46.81 -52.39 -36.31
CA ALA A 31 45.86 -52.08 -35.25
C ALA A 31 46.06 -50.68 -34.65
N GLU A 32 47.30 -50.20 -34.55
CA GLU A 32 47.61 -48.88 -33.96
C GLU A 32 47.10 -47.75 -34.86
N LEU A 33 47.39 -47.81 -36.16
CA LEU A 33 46.93 -46.84 -37.16
C LEU A 33 45.41 -46.86 -37.30
N GLN A 34 44.79 -48.03 -37.20
CA GLN A 34 43.35 -48.18 -37.24
C GLN A 34 42.67 -47.45 -36.08
N THR A 35 43.15 -47.61 -34.84
CA THR A 35 42.59 -46.91 -33.67
C THR A 35 42.82 -45.40 -33.71
N LEU A 36 43.95 -44.94 -34.28
CA LEU A 36 44.26 -43.51 -34.38
C LEU A 36 43.35 -42.81 -35.41
N LEU A 37 43.12 -43.43 -36.56
CA LEU A 37 42.34 -42.85 -37.66
C LEU A 37 40.83 -43.07 -37.51
N PHE A 38 40.42 -44.18 -36.88
CA PHE A 38 39.02 -44.56 -36.72
C PHE A 38 38.70 -44.91 -35.25
N PRO A 39 38.70 -43.92 -34.33
CA PRO A 39 38.33 -44.17 -32.94
C PRO A 39 36.86 -44.59 -32.82
N GLU A 40 36.56 -45.57 -31.95
CA GLU A 40 35.19 -46.01 -31.70
C GLU A 40 34.37 -44.85 -31.10
N LYS A 41 33.35 -44.38 -31.86
CA LYS A 41 32.51 -43.26 -31.44
C LYS A 41 31.63 -43.67 -30.25
N THR A 42 32.03 -43.29 -29.04
CA THR A 42 31.23 -43.48 -27.83
C THR A 42 29.91 -42.71 -27.95
N LYS A 43 28.78 -43.42 -27.99
CA LYS A 43 27.44 -42.80 -28.00
C LYS A 43 27.21 -42.09 -26.67
N LEU A 44 27.27 -40.75 -26.67
CA LEU A 44 26.83 -39.94 -25.54
C LEU A 44 25.31 -40.12 -25.38
N LYS A 45 24.89 -40.84 -24.34
CA LYS A 45 23.48 -40.90 -23.94
C LYS A 45 23.14 -39.62 -23.19
N LEU A 46 22.39 -38.71 -23.82
CA LEU A 46 21.79 -37.58 -23.13
C LEU A 46 20.81 -38.13 -22.07
N ARG A 47 20.98 -37.71 -20.81
CA ARG A 47 19.99 -37.96 -19.76
C ARG A 47 18.68 -37.31 -20.20
N PRO A 48 17.53 -38.01 -20.15
CA PRO A 48 16.25 -37.39 -20.43
C PRO A 48 16.02 -36.27 -19.42
N GLN A 49 15.84 -35.07 -19.94
CA GLN A 49 15.56 -33.86 -19.17
C GLN A 49 14.26 -34.07 -18.42
N GLU A 50 14.29 -34.02 -17.09
CA GLU A 50 13.09 -33.98 -16.26
C GLU A 50 12.25 -32.79 -16.74
N SER A 51 10.97 -33.05 -16.99
CA SER A 51 10.04 -32.06 -17.52
C SER A 51 9.98 -30.85 -16.59
N PHE A 52 10.61 -29.75 -17.00
CA PHE A 52 10.35 -28.47 -16.38
C PHE A 52 8.87 -28.15 -16.60
N SER A 53 8.09 -28.03 -15.53
CA SER A 53 6.75 -27.45 -15.64
C SER A 53 6.92 -26.03 -16.18
N ALA A 54 6.55 -25.81 -17.44
CA ALA A 54 6.51 -24.47 -17.98
C ALA A 54 5.53 -23.66 -17.12
N LEU A 55 6.05 -22.72 -16.32
CA LEU A 55 5.25 -21.82 -15.49
C LEU A 55 4.27 -20.95 -16.31
N ASN A 56 4.42 -20.97 -17.63
CA ASN A 56 3.58 -20.26 -18.60
C ASN A 56 2.58 -21.20 -19.31
N THR A 57 1.88 -22.07 -18.59
CA THR A 57 0.66 -22.68 -19.14
C THR A 57 -0.48 -21.68 -19.02
N ALA A 58 -0.91 -21.10 -20.15
CA ALA A 58 -2.13 -20.31 -20.20
C ALA A 58 -3.31 -21.18 -19.72
N PRO A 59 -4.14 -20.71 -18.78
CA PRO A 59 -5.26 -21.50 -18.29
C PRO A 59 -6.22 -21.81 -19.45
N ALA A 60 -6.63 -23.07 -19.55
CA ALA A 60 -7.39 -23.64 -20.67
C ALA A 60 -8.81 -23.05 -20.88
N ALA A 61 -9.19 -22.04 -20.08
CA ALA A 61 -10.49 -21.38 -20.11
C ALA A 61 -10.41 -19.91 -19.63
N ALA A 62 -9.39 -19.15 -20.04
CA ALA A 62 -9.39 -17.70 -19.81
C ALA A 62 -10.53 -17.07 -20.62
N ALA A 63 -11.50 -16.46 -19.93
CA ALA A 63 -12.54 -15.67 -20.58
C ALA A 63 -11.89 -14.58 -21.47
N PRO A 64 -12.52 -14.19 -22.59
CA PRO A 64 -12.02 -13.11 -23.42
C PRO A 64 -11.77 -11.86 -22.58
N ILE A 65 -10.54 -11.33 -22.62
CA ILE A 65 -10.16 -10.12 -21.89
C ILE A 65 -11.02 -8.97 -22.44
N THR A 66 -11.83 -8.37 -21.58
CA THR A 66 -12.67 -7.23 -21.96
C THR A 66 -11.84 -5.94 -21.96
N VAL A 67 -12.33 -4.89 -22.64
CA VAL A 67 -11.67 -3.57 -22.60
C VAL A 67 -11.58 -3.05 -21.16
N ASP A 68 -12.59 -3.33 -20.33
CA ASP A 68 -12.58 -2.95 -18.91
C ASP A 68 -11.47 -3.67 -18.14
N ASP A 69 -11.19 -4.93 -18.46
CA ASP A 69 -10.06 -5.67 -17.86
C ASP A 69 -8.72 -5.08 -18.32
N MET A 70 -8.61 -4.66 -19.59
CA MET A 70 -7.42 -3.98 -20.10
C MET A 70 -7.17 -2.63 -19.41
N LEU A 71 -8.24 -1.84 -19.20
CA LEU A 71 -8.17 -0.57 -18.50
C LEU A 71 -7.85 -0.77 -17.01
N ALA A 72 -8.50 -1.74 -16.36
CA ALA A 72 -8.21 -2.08 -14.97
C ALA A 72 -6.76 -2.57 -14.79
N ALA A 73 -6.21 -3.31 -15.74
CA ALA A 73 -4.82 -3.75 -15.71
C ALA A 73 -3.87 -2.55 -15.82
N ALA A 74 -4.15 -1.60 -16.72
CA ALA A 74 -3.38 -0.37 -16.90
C ALA A 74 -3.43 0.55 -15.67
N GLU A 75 -4.57 0.62 -14.98
CA GLU A 75 -4.74 1.38 -13.73
C GLU A 75 -4.21 0.66 -12.47
N GLY A 76 -3.62 -0.53 -12.62
CA GLY A 76 -3.11 -1.30 -11.48
C GLY A 76 -4.20 -1.90 -10.58
N ARG A 77 -5.42 -2.12 -11.10
CA ARG A 77 -6.59 -2.62 -10.34
C ARG A 77 -6.81 -4.12 -10.45
N THR A 78 -5.97 -4.85 -11.18
CA THR A 78 -6.04 -6.32 -11.29
C THR A 78 -5.16 -7.00 -10.25
N ALA A 79 -5.39 -8.29 -9.98
CA ALA A 79 -4.57 -9.06 -9.05
C ALA A 79 -3.07 -9.10 -9.44
N GLU A 80 -2.77 -9.03 -10.75
CA GLU A 80 -1.41 -9.08 -11.28
C GLU A 80 -0.72 -7.71 -11.36
N THR A 81 -1.47 -6.60 -11.35
CA THR A 81 -0.92 -5.24 -11.48
C THR A 81 -1.13 -4.36 -10.25
N LYS A 82 -1.62 -4.93 -9.13
CA LYS A 82 -1.90 -4.22 -7.88
C LYS A 82 -0.67 -3.54 -7.27
N ASP A 83 0.50 -4.13 -7.45
CA ASP A 83 1.80 -3.58 -7.06
C ASP A 83 2.16 -2.30 -7.83
N LYS A 84 1.57 -2.09 -9.01
CA LYS A 84 1.77 -0.93 -9.88
C LYS A 84 0.69 0.15 -9.73
N SER A 85 -0.26 -0.03 -8.81
CA SER A 85 -1.29 0.98 -8.55
C SER A 85 -0.67 2.27 -8.00
N ASP A 86 -1.16 3.41 -8.47
CA ASP A 86 -0.68 4.71 -8.00
C ASP A 86 -1.04 4.92 -6.50
N PRO A 87 -0.03 5.08 -5.61
CA PRO A 87 -0.28 5.33 -4.19
C PRO A 87 -1.05 6.63 -3.94
N GLU A 88 -0.98 7.61 -4.84
CA GLU A 88 -1.66 8.90 -4.70
C GLU A 88 -3.19 8.73 -4.66
N ILE A 89 -3.74 7.75 -5.39
CA ILE A 89 -5.17 7.43 -5.38
C ILE A 89 -5.60 6.96 -3.98
N ALA A 90 -4.79 6.11 -3.33
CA ALA A 90 -5.07 5.63 -1.99
C ALA A 90 -4.96 6.76 -0.95
N MET A 91 -3.95 7.62 -1.10
CA MET A 91 -3.76 8.79 -0.24
C MET A 91 -4.91 9.79 -0.39
N ALA A 92 -5.39 10.05 -1.61
CA ALA A 92 -6.53 10.93 -1.87
C ALA A 92 -7.83 10.41 -1.22
N ARG A 93 -8.06 9.09 -1.28
CA ARG A 93 -9.18 8.46 -0.58
C ARG A 93 -9.07 8.60 0.94
N ALA A 94 -7.88 8.33 1.49
CA ALA A 94 -7.62 8.49 2.92
C ALA A 94 -7.85 9.95 3.36
N ALA A 95 -7.35 10.93 2.61
CA ALA A 95 -7.54 12.34 2.87
C ALA A 95 -9.02 12.76 2.85
N LYS A 96 -9.81 12.24 1.89
CA LYS A 96 -11.26 12.50 1.84
C LYS A 96 -11.98 11.93 3.06
N ILE A 97 -11.69 10.69 3.45
CA ILE A 97 -12.28 10.07 4.64
C ILE A 97 -11.88 10.84 5.90
N GLY A 98 -10.62 11.25 6.00
CA GLY A 98 -10.09 12.02 7.13
C GLY A 98 -10.74 13.39 7.24
N MET A 99 -10.92 14.09 6.13
CA MET A 99 -11.64 15.36 6.06
C MET A 99 -13.08 15.23 6.58
N TRP A 100 -13.83 14.25 6.08
CA TRP A 100 -15.21 14.01 6.55
C TRP A 100 -15.27 13.60 8.01
N SER A 101 -14.32 12.80 8.48
CA SER A 101 -14.22 12.43 9.90
C SER A 101 -13.96 13.66 10.77
N ALA A 102 -13.03 14.52 10.38
CA ALA A 102 -12.74 15.78 11.08
C ALA A 102 -13.95 16.72 11.11
N ILE A 103 -14.69 16.84 10.00
CA ILE A 103 -15.93 17.63 9.94
C ILE A 103 -16.94 17.13 10.96
N VAL A 104 -17.21 15.82 11.00
CA VAL A 104 -18.20 15.26 11.93
C VAL A 104 -17.74 15.42 13.37
N ILE A 105 -16.46 15.18 13.67
CA ILE A 105 -15.90 15.41 15.02
C ILE A 105 -16.10 16.87 15.45
N LEU A 106 -15.76 17.84 14.59
CA LEU A 106 -15.95 19.27 14.88
C LEU A 106 -17.41 19.63 15.11
N LEU A 107 -18.34 19.11 14.30
CA LEU A 107 -19.77 19.37 14.49
C LEU A 107 -20.30 18.79 15.81
N VAL A 108 -19.86 17.58 16.18
CA VAL A 108 -20.24 16.94 17.44
C VAL A 108 -19.65 17.71 18.64
N SER A 109 -18.39 18.14 18.56
CA SER A 109 -17.75 18.98 19.58
C SER A 109 -18.46 20.32 19.71
N ALA A 110 -18.77 20.98 18.58
CA ALA A 110 -19.52 22.24 18.56
C ALA A 110 -20.87 22.10 19.25
N ALA A 111 -21.60 21.00 18.98
CA ALA A 111 -22.86 20.73 19.66
C ALA A 111 -22.68 20.57 21.18
N GLY A 112 -21.68 19.81 21.63
CA GLY A 112 -21.41 19.61 23.06
C GLY A 112 -20.98 20.87 23.80
N GLU A 113 -20.25 21.76 23.14
CA GLU A 113 -19.75 22.99 23.74
C GLU A 113 -20.77 24.15 23.69
N VAL A 114 -21.66 24.18 22.70
CA VAL A 114 -22.63 25.26 22.49
C VAL A 114 -23.97 24.98 23.17
N LEU A 115 -24.54 23.78 23.00
CA LEU A 115 -25.92 23.49 23.40
C LEU A 115 -26.19 23.65 24.91
N PRO A 116 -25.29 23.27 25.84
CA PRO A 116 -25.51 23.50 27.27
C PRO A 116 -25.69 24.98 27.65
N ALA A 117 -25.24 25.88 26.78
CA ALA A 117 -25.23 27.33 26.98
C ALA A 117 -26.03 28.09 25.90
N VAL A 118 -27.00 27.43 25.25
CA VAL A 118 -27.77 28.02 24.14
C VAL A 118 -28.47 29.33 24.54
N ASP A 119 -28.91 29.44 25.78
CA ASP A 119 -29.57 30.64 26.31
C ASP A 119 -28.66 31.87 26.26
N VAL A 120 -27.35 31.69 26.42
CA VAL A 120 -26.36 32.78 26.37
C VAL A 120 -26.21 33.33 24.95
N ILE A 121 -26.29 32.46 23.94
CA ILE A 121 -26.32 32.87 22.54
C ILE A 121 -27.62 33.60 22.22
N MET A 122 -28.76 33.07 22.65
CA MET A 122 -30.07 33.66 22.41
C MET A 122 -30.25 35.02 23.11
N ALA A 123 -29.54 35.25 24.21
CA ALA A 123 -29.54 36.51 24.94
C ALA A 123 -28.74 37.64 24.26
N PHE A 124 -27.98 37.36 23.19
CA PHE A 124 -27.20 38.34 22.40
C PHE A 124 -26.39 39.35 23.23
N THR A 125 -25.86 38.93 24.38
CA THR A 125 -25.12 39.81 25.29
C THR A 125 -23.61 39.50 25.20
N PRO A 126 -22.78 40.38 24.59
CA PRO A 126 -21.36 40.09 24.37
C PRO A 126 -20.58 39.77 25.65
N ALA A 127 -20.94 40.41 26.76
CA ALA A 127 -20.32 40.18 28.07
C ALA A 127 -20.52 38.75 28.59
N LYS A 128 -21.68 38.13 28.32
CA LYS A 128 -21.97 36.75 28.75
C LYS A 128 -21.25 35.73 27.89
N LEU A 129 -21.02 36.04 26.62
CA LEU A 129 -20.25 35.19 25.70
C LEU A 129 -18.80 35.03 26.16
N LEU A 130 -18.18 36.12 26.63
CA LEU A 130 -16.80 36.09 27.15
C LEU A 130 -16.66 35.33 28.47
N ALA A 131 -17.74 35.23 29.25
CA ALA A 131 -17.75 34.45 30.49
C ALA A 131 -17.83 32.93 30.25
N GLN A 132 -18.11 32.50 29.01
CA GLN A 132 -18.27 31.10 28.66
C GLN A 132 -17.30 30.71 27.53
N PRO A 133 -16.03 30.45 27.84
CA PRO A 133 -15.00 30.18 26.84
C PRO A 133 -15.28 28.93 25.99
N LEU A 134 -16.06 27.97 26.50
CA LEU A 134 -16.48 26.79 25.74
C LEU A 134 -17.39 27.15 24.56
N VAL A 135 -18.31 28.11 24.73
CA VAL A 135 -19.20 28.54 23.63
C VAL A 135 -18.40 29.14 22.48
N LEU A 136 -17.36 29.92 22.80
CA LEU A 136 -16.46 30.47 21.78
C LEU A 136 -15.73 29.38 21.00
N LEU A 137 -15.29 28.32 21.68
CA LEU A 137 -14.66 27.17 21.05
C LEU A 137 -15.62 26.37 20.18
N GLY A 138 -16.86 26.18 20.63
CA GLY A 138 -17.86 25.46 19.85
C GLY A 138 -18.30 26.23 18.60
N LEU A 139 -18.38 27.56 18.69
CA LEU A 139 -18.60 28.42 17.51
C LEU A 139 -17.41 28.37 16.54
N LEU A 140 -16.18 28.33 17.05
CA LEU A 140 -14.99 28.13 16.23
C LEU A 140 -15.02 26.76 15.52
N ASP A 141 -15.44 25.71 16.21
CA ASP A 141 -15.54 24.36 15.64
C ASP A 141 -16.60 24.29 14.55
N ALA A 142 -17.75 24.92 14.75
CA ALA A 142 -18.78 25.05 13.71
C ALA A 142 -18.27 25.80 12.48
N LEU A 143 -17.52 26.89 12.68
CA LEU A 143 -16.89 27.64 11.60
C LEU A 143 -15.85 26.80 10.85
N LEU A 144 -14.97 26.09 11.56
CA LEU A 144 -13.96 25.22 10.96
C LEU A 144 -14.62 24.07 10.17
N ALA A 145 -15.66 23.45 10.72
CA ALA A 145 -16.43 22.41 10.04
C ALA A 145 -17.06 22.94 8.74
N LEU A 146 -17.65 24.13 8.77
CA LEU A 146 -18.19 24.79 7.58
C LEU A 146 -17.13 25.02 6.50
N LEU A 147 -15.97 25.57 6.88
CA LEU A 147 -14.88 25.85 5.95
C LEU A 147 -14.26 24.56 5.37
N LEU A 148 -14.19 23.49 6.16
CA LEU A 148 -13.77 22.18 5.69
C LEU A 148 -14.80 21.55 4.74
N MET A 149 -16.10 21.68 5.03
CA MET A 149 -17.16 21.25 4.11
C MET A 149 -17.08 21.97 2.76
N LEU A 150 -16.65 23.23 2.76
CA LEU A 150 -16.38 24.00 1.54
C LEU A 150 -15.08 23.59 0.83
N GLY A 151 -14.32 22.62 1.39
CA GLY A 151 -13.10 22.07 0.80
C GLY A 151 -11.82 22.83 1.16
N MET A 152 -11.84 23.71 2.17
CA MET A 152 -10.70 24.55 2.51
C MET A 152 -9.63 23.81 3.35
N VAL A 153 -8.93 22.86 2.73
CA VAL A 153 -7.92 22.00 3.37
C VAL A 153 -6.67 22.77 3.85
N THR A 154 -6.45 23.99 3.38
CA THR A 154 -5.39 24.89 3.86
C THR A 154 -5.53 25.23 5.35
N LEU A 155 -6.72 25.01 5.94
CA LEU A 155 -6.97 25.20 7.36
C LEU A 155 -6.54 24.04 8.26
N TYR A 156 -6.03 22.93 7.73
CA TYR A 156 -5.60 21.80 8.56
C TYR A 156 -4.64 22.18 9.70
N PRO A 157 -3.67 23.12 9.54
CA PRO A 157 -2.87 23.61 10.66
C PRO A 157 -3.71 24.22 11.80
N VAL A 158 -4.78 24.95 11.47
CA VAL A 158 -5.69 25.54 12.46
C VAL A 158 -6.52 24.46 13.15
N VAL A 159 -6.99 23.46 12.41
CA VAL A 159 -7.71 22.30 12.98
C VAL A 159 -6.82 21.52 13.94
N ARG A 160 -5.55 21.32 13.59
CA ARG A 160 -4.55 20.67 14.46
C ARG A 160 -4.26 21.50 15.71
N PHE A 161 -4.13 22.81 15.56
CA PHE A 161 -3.98 23.71 16.70
C PHE A 161 -5.20 23.65 17.62
N ARG A 162 -6.41 23.65 17.06
CA ARG A 162 -7.66 23.50 17.82
C ARG A 162 -7.73 22.16 18.56
N ALA A 163 -7.27 21.07 17.94
CA ALA A 163 -7.16 19.77 18.61
C ALA A 163 -6.17 19.82 19.79
N ALA A 164 -5.00 20.44 19.62
CA ALA A 164 -4.04 20.63 20.70
C ALA A 164 -4.61 21.52 21.82
N LEU A 165 -5.36 22.56 21.46
CA LEU A 165 -6.06 23.43 22.41
C LEU A 165 -7.16 22.68 23.16
N GLY A 166 -7.92 21.79 22.49
CA GLY A 166 -8.90 20.92 23.14
C GLY A 166 -8.25 20.06 24.22
N LEU A 167 -7.18 19.35 23.87
CA LEU A 167 -6.42 18.55 24.82
C LEU A 167 -5.82 19.37 25.96
N GLY A 168 -5.25 20.55 25.66
CA GLY A 168 -4.62 21.42 26.65
C GLY A 168 -5.62 22.16 27.53
N PHE A 169 -6.39 23.08 26.94
CA PHE A 169 -7.30 23.96 27.67
C PHE A 169 -8.50 23.21 28.26
N ILE A 170 -9.25 22.44 27.46
CA ILE A 170 -10.43 21.72 27.94
C ILE A 170 -10.01 20.57 28.86
N GLY A 171 -8.94 19.85 28.50
CA GLY A 171 -8.35 18.83 29.38
C GLY A 171 -7.93 19.40 30.74
N PHE A 172 -7.32 20.59 30.77
CA PHE A 172 -6.99 21.29 32.01
C PHE A 172 -8.24 21.70 32.79
N LEU A 173 -9.29 22.19 32.13
CA LEU A 173 -10.55 22.53 32.80
C LEU A 173 -11.13 21.32 33.54
N PHE A 174 -11.23 20.15 32.90
CA PHE A 174 -11.74 18.95 33.56
C PHE A 174 -10.81 18.43 34.66
N TRP A 175 -9.50 18.55 34.47
CA TRP A 175 -8.51 18.22 35.51
C TRP A 175 -8.68 19.11 36.74
N ALA A 176 -8.86 20.42 36.56
CA ALA A 176 -9.09 21.36 37.66
C ALA A 176 -10.39 21.05 38.44
N HIS A 177 -11.39 20.46 37.77
CA HIS A 177 -12.64 20.01 38.39
C HIS A 177 -12.59 18.56 38.92
N GLY A 178 -11.43 17.89 38.84
CA GLY A 178 -11.24 16.52 39.32
C GLY A 178 -11.97 15.44 38.51
N GLN A 179 -12.42 15.75 37.29
CA GLN A 179 -13.19 14.82 36.45
C GLN A 179 -12.27 14.05 35.50
N SER A 180 -11.95 12.79 35.83
CA SER A 180 -11.01 11.97 35.05
C SER A 180 -11.59 11.44 33.73
N LEU A 181 -12.87 11.08 33.71
CA LEU A 181 -13.51 10.52 32.51
C LEU A 181 -13.56 11.54 31.34
N PRO A 182 -14.03 12.78 31.51
CA PRO A 182 -14.02 13.77 30.44
C PRO A 182 -12.63 14.08 29.87
N ILE A 183 -11.57 14.00 30.69
CA ILE A 183 -10.18 14.17 30.20
C ILE A 183 -9.83 13.11 29.16
N LEU A 184 -10.16 11.85 29.42
CA LEU A 184 -9.91 10.76 28.47
C LEU A 184 -10.72 10.94 27.18
N LEU A 185 -11.96 11.39 27.29
CA LEU A 185 -12.84 11.63 26.14
C LEU A 185 -12.35 12.81 25.28
N VAL A 186 -11.94 13.91 25.91
CA VAL A 186 -11.30 15.05 25.23
C VAL A 186 -9.99 14.63 24.57
N ALA A 187 -9.17 13.81 25.23
CA ALA A 187 -7.93 13.32 24.66
C ALA A 187 -8.21 12.46 23.42
N ALA A 188 -9.18 11.53 23.48
CA ALA A 188 -9.58 10.71 22.35
C ALA A 188 -10.12 11.56 21.18
N ALA A 189 -10.99 12.52 21.46
CA ALA A 189 -11.53 13.46 20.46
C ALA A 189 -10.41 14.28 19.79
N SER A 190 -9.50 14.83 20.59
CA SER A 190 -8.40 15.67 20.13
C SER A 190 -7.38 14.88 19.32
N THR A 191 -6.97 13.70 19.78
CA THR A 191 -6.06 12.82 19.02
C THR A 191 -6.70 12.38 17.72
N GLY A 192 -7.98 11.99 17.73
CA GLY A 192 -8.70 11.62 16.52
C GLY A 192 -8.77 12.76 15.51
N LEU A 193 -9.13 13.97 15.95
CA LEU A 193 -9.19 15.16 15.10
C LEU A 193 -7.82 15.51 14.50
N PHE A 194 -6.77 15.48 15.32
CA PHE A 194 -5.40 15.76 14.88
C PHE A 194 -4.92 14.75 13.84
N CYS A 195 -5.04 13.45 14.14
CA CYS A 195 -4.57 12.37 13.27
C CYS A 195 -5.39 12.24 11.97
N CYS A 196 -6.69 12.58 11.97
CA CYS A 196 -7.51 12.63 10.75
C CYS A 196 -6.95 13.58 9.69
N THR A 197 -6.22 14.62 10.09
CA THR A 197 -5.60 15.59 9.17
C THR A 197 -4.17 15.23 8.78
N LEU A 198 -3.57 14.19 9.36
CA LEU A 198 -2.16 13.80 9.15
C LEU A 198 -2.00 12.47 8.42
N PHE A 199 -2.85 11.49 8.75
CA PHE A 199 -2.68 10.15 8.22
C PHE A 199 -3.10 10.05 6.76
N VAL A 200 -2.28 9.34 5.98
CA VAL A 200 -2.46 9.13 4.54
C VAL A 200 -2.82 7.69 4.19
N SER A 201 -2.99 6.83 5.20
CA SER A 201 -3.46 5.45 5.03
C SER A 201 -4.92 5.32 5.46
N VAL A 202 -5.73 4.68 4.60
CA VAL A 202 -7.18 4.53 4.82
C VAL A 202 -7.48 3.84 6.15
N THR A 203 -6.75 2.76 6.46
CA THR A 203 -6.93 2.01 7.71
C THR A 203 -6.66 2.86 8.94
N ALA A 204 -5.54 3.60 8.96
CA ALA A 204 -5.21 4.43 10.12
C ALA A 204 -6.22 5.57 10.28
N VAL A 205 -6.65 6.20 9.18
CA VAL A 205 -7.67 7.25 9.19
C VAL A 205 -9.00 6.73 9.74
N ILE A 206 -9.45 5.54 9.34
CA ILE A 206 -10.69 4.94 9.87
C ILE A 206 -10.58 4.72 11.37
N VAL A 207 -9.47 4.15 11.85
CA VAL A 207 -9.27 3.86 13.27
C VAL A 207 -9.28 5.16 14.09
N VAL A 208 -8.50 6.17 13.70
CA VAL A 208 -8.46 7.43 14.46
C VAL A 208 -9.74 8.25 14.31
N GLY A 209 -10.42 8.16 13.17
CA GLY A 209 -11.72 8.77 12.95
C GLY A 209 -12.77 8.19 13.91
N LEU A 210 -12.83 6.86 14.05
CA LEU A 210 -13.72 6.20 15.01
C LEU A 210 -13.40 6.56 16.46
N VAL A 211 -12.12 6.58 16.84
CA VAL A 211 -11.69 6.99 18.19
C VAL A 211 -12.07 8.45 18.46
N GLY A 212 -11.84 9.34 17.49
CA GLY A 212 -12.20 10.76 17.61
C GLY A 212 -13.70 10.97 17.73
N LEU A 213 -14.49 10.28 16.92
CA LEU A 213 -15.95 10.34 16.96
C LEU A 213 -16.52 9.77 18.25
N ALA A 214 -16.01 8.64 18.73
CA ALA A 214 -16.42 8.07 20.01
C ALA A 214 -16.08 9.02 21.17
N GLY A 215 -14.88 9.60 21.18
CA GLY A 215 -14.45 10.57 22.18
C GLY A 215 -15.33 11.82 22.19
N ALA A 216 -15.55 12.44 21.02
CA ALA A 216 -16.37 13.63 20.89
C ALA A 216 -17.84 13.34 21.23
N GLY A 217 -18.41 12.25 20.70
CA GLY A 217 -19.80 11.86 20.96
C GLY A 217 -20.07 11.56 22.42
N ALA A 218 -19.19 10.80 23.08
CA ALA A 218 -19.32 10.50 24.50
C ALA A 218 -19.14 11.76 25.37
N LEU A 219 -18.21 12.65 25.01
CA LEU A 219 -18.01 13.91 25.72
C LEU A 219 -19.24 14.82 25.59
N THR A 220 -19.76 14.99 24.37
CA THR A 220 -20.98 15.76 24.10
C THR A 220 -22.17 15.19 24.85
N TYR A 221 -22.34 13.87 24.88
CA TYR A 221 -23.38 13.22 25.67
C TYR A 221 -23.25 13.56 27.17
N LEU A 222 -22.04 13.49 27.72
CA LEU A 222 -21.79 13.82 29.12
C LEU A 222 -22.13 15.29 29.41
N LEU A 223 -21.65 16.21 28.59
CA LEU A 223 -21.91 17.66 28.75
C LEU A 223 -23.39 18.04 28.65
N LEU A 224 -24.18 17.29 27.88
CA LEU A 224 -25.62 17.51 27.73
C LEU A 224 -26.46 16.90 28.87
N THR A 225 -25.89 15.98 29.64
CA THR A 225 -26.61 15.23 30.68
C THR A 225 -26.20 15.61 32.11
N THR A 226 -25.08 16.34 32.27
CA THR A 226 -24.66 16.99 33.52
C THR A 226 -25.30 18.36 33.69
#